data_AF-A0A7C8GQQ1-F1
#
_entry.id   AF-A0A7C8GQQ1-F1
#
_cell.length_a   1.000
_cell.length_b   1.000
_cell.length_c   1.000
_cell.angle_alpha   90.00
_cell.angle_beta   90.00
_cell.angle_gamma   90.00
#
_symmetry.space_group_name_H-M   'P 1'
#
loop_
_entity.id
_entity.type
_entity.pdbx_description
1 polymer ?
#
loop_
_entity_poly.entity_id
_entity_poly.type
_entity_poly.pdbx_seq_one_letter_code
_entity_poly.pdbx_strand_id
1 'polypeptide(L)' 'MPIHNKLVRDKIAAILEEKQLSYTTKKLQNHTYKQELLKKLKEECREYRATDNNEEAAEELADILEVDLA' A
#
# COMPACT_ATOMS: atom_id res chain seq x y z
N MET A 1 11.15 -10.30 14.23
CA MET A 1 10.22 -10.30 13.09
C MET A 1 10.33 -8.95 12.38
N PRO A 2 10.30 -8.90 11.03
CA PRO A 2 10.33 -7.63 10.31
C PRO A 2 9.08 -6.80 10.61
N ILE A 3 9.27 -5.49 10.81
CA ILE A 3 8.18 -4.53 10.98
C ILE A 3 7.91 -3.91 9.61
N HIS A 4 6.69 -4.09 9.09
CA HIS A 4 6.28 -3.51 7.81
C HIS A 4 5.47 -2.24 8.06
N ASN A 5 6.11 -1.09 7.94
CA ASN A 5 5.44 0.21 8.04
C ASN A 5 4.82 0.57 6.68
N LYS A 6 3.64 0.04 6.40
CA LYS A 6 2.92 0.30 5.15
C LYS A 6 1.75 1.26 5.37
N LEU A 7 1.53 2.15 4.41
CA LEU A 7 0.25 2.86 4.32
C LEU A 7 -0.81 1.83 3.93
N VAL A 8 -1.74 1.55 4.85
CA VAL A 8 -2.89 0.69 4.60
C VAL A 8 -4.13 1.55 4.41
N ARG A 9 -4.91 1.25 3.38
CA ARG A 9 -6.18 1.91 3.04
C ARG A 9 -7.34 0.94 3.20
N ASP A 10 -8.56 1.45 3.07
CA ASP A 10 -9.80 0.66 3.11
C ASP A 10 -9.96 -0.19 4.38
N LYS A 11 -10.49 -1.42 4.22
CA LYS A 11 -10.82 -2.34 5.30
C LYS A 11 -9.66 -3.27 5.68
N ILE A 12 -8.42 -2.93 5.35
CA ILE A 12 -7.26 -3.80 5.62
C ILE A 12 -7.18 -4.18 7.10
N ALA A 13 -7.39 -3.24 8.03
CA ALA A 13 -7.41 -3.56 9.46
C ALA A 13 -8.47 -4.64 9.79
N ALA A 14 -9.67 -4.53 9.22
CA ALA A 14 -10.73 -5.54 9.42
C ALA A 14 -10.37 -6.89 8.79
N ILE A 15 -9.73 -6.90 7.62
CA ILE A 15 -9.25 -8.14 6.99
C ILE A 15 -8.16 -8.81 7.84
N LEU A 16 -7.27 -8.02 8.48
CA LEU A 16 -6.23 -8.55 9.38
C LEU A 16 -6.83 -9.12 10.67
N GLU A 17 -7.85 -8.47 11.23
CA GLU A 17 -8.65 -8.98 12.36
C GLU A 17 -9.31 -10.31 12.01
N GLU A 18 -9.97 -10.41 10.85
CA GLU A 18 -10.62 -11.64 10.36
C GLU A 18 -9.61 -12.79 10.23
N LYS A 19 -8.36 -12.48 9.86
CA LYS A 19 -7.25 -13.44 9.78
C LYS A 19 -6.54 -13.70 11.12
N GLN A 20 -6.99 -13.09 12.22
CA GLN A 20 -6.40 -13.22 13.57
C GLN A 20 -4.90 -12.87 13.60
N LEU A 21 -4.47 -11.93 12.76
CA LEU A 21 -3.09 -11.45 12.70
C LEU A 21 -2.88 -10.29 13.69
N SER A 22 -1.77 -10.30 14.42
CA SER A 22 -1.42 -9.17 15.29
C SER A 22 -0.88 -7.99 14.48
N TYR A 23 -1.44 -6.80 14.70
CA TYR A 23 -1.00 -5.57 14.04
C TYR A 23 -1.16 -4.35 14.94
N THR A 24 -0.51 -3.24 14.57
CA THR A 24 -0.74 -1.92 15.17
C THR A 24 -1.08 -0.92 14.06
N THR A 25 -2.11 -0.10 14.29
CA THR A 25 -2.51 0.96 13.34
C THR A 25 -2.55 2.31 14.02
N LYS A 26 -2.26 3.35 13.25
CA LYS A 26 -2.46 4.75 13.64
C LYS A 26 -3.15 5.50 12.52
N LYS A 27 -4.16 6.30 12.86
CA LYS A 27 -4.78 7.22 11.90
C LYS A 27 -3.84 8.39 11.62
N LEU A 28 -3.51 8.60 10.35
CA LEU A 28 -2.61 9.68 9.91
C LEU A 28 -3.37 11.01 9.80
N GLN A 29 -2.65 12.10 10.08
CA GLN A 29 -3.11 13.47 9.81
C GLN A 29 -2.82 13.83 8.34
N ASN A 30 -3.55 14.78 7.76
CA ASN A 30 -3.47 15.13 6.34
C ASN A 30 -2.04 15.33 5.80
N HIS A 31 -1.17 16.00 6.55
CA HIS A 31 0.22 16.24 6.12
C HIS A 31 1.02 14.92 6.02
N THR A 32 1.00 14.12 7.09
CA THR A 32 1.68 12.83 7.13
C THR A 32 1.06 11.83 6.16
N TYR A 33 -0.25 11.87 5.98
CA TYR A 33 -0.96 11.03 5.01
C TYR A 33 -0.46 11.28 3.58
N LYS A 34 -0.34 12.54 3.15
CA LYS A 34 0.23 12.87 1.83
C LYS A 34 1.67 12.39 1.67
N GLN A 35 2.48 12.47 2.74
CA GLN A 35 3.85 11.96 2.70
C GLN A 35 3.90 10.45 2.54
N GLU A 36 3.04 9.71 3.24
CA GLU A 36 2.96 8.26 3.12
C GLU A 36 2.36 7.83 1.77
N LEU A 37 1.39 8.56 1.21
CA LEU A 37 0.89 8.34 -0.16
C LEU A 37 2.01 8.47 -1.19
N LEU A 38 2.81 9.55 -1.12
CA LEU A 38 3.96 9.73 -2.02
C LEU A 38 5.02 8.64 -1.88
N LYS A 39 5.20 8.09 -0.67
CA LYS A 39 6.09 6.94 -0.46
C LYS A 39 5.52 5.69 -1.11
N LYS A 40 4.23 5.43 -0.95
CA LYS A 40 3.55 4.27 -1.55
C LYS A 40 3.54 4.35 -3.07
N LEU A 41 3.25 5.52 -3.66
CA LEU A 41 3.34 5.72 -5.11
C LEU A 41 4.74 5.38 -5.67
N LYS A 42 5.80 5.76 -4.94
CA LYS A 42 7.17 5.42 -5.32
C LYS A 42 7.51 3.94 -5.15
N GLU A 43 6.81 3.21 -4.27
CA GLU A 43 6.91 1.76 -4.10
C GLU A 43 6.28 1.08 -5.31
N GLU A 44 5.02 1.36 -5.63
CA GLU A 44 4.31 0.69 -6.73
C GLU A 44 4.99 0.98 -8.08
N CYS A 45 5.46 2.22 -8.31
CA CYS A 45 6.24 2.56 -9.50
C CYS A 45 7.56 1.77 -9.61
N ARG A 46 8.17 1.35 -8.50
CA ARG A 46 9.35 0.48 -8.53
C ARG A 46 8.95 -0.97 -8.78
N GLU A 47 7.85 -1.42 -8.17
CA GLU A 47 7.32 -2.78 -8.32
C GLU A 47 6.88 -3.02 -9.77
N TYR A 48 6.09 -2.12 -10.37
CA TYR A 48 5.75 -2.12 -11.80
C TYR A 48 6.98 -2.19 -12.72
N ARG A 49 8.06 -1.49 -12.38
CA ARG A 49 9.30 -1.50 -13.18
C ARG A 49 10.11 -2.80 -13.03
N ALA A 50 9.80 -3.62 -12.02
CA ALA A 50 10.51 -4.84 -11.70
C ALA A 50 9.75 -6.11 -12.13
N THR A 51 8.52 -5.98 -12.64
CA THR A 51 7.72 -7.12 -13.10
C THR A 51 8.31 -7.77 -14.35
N ASP A 52 8.28 -9.11 -14.41
CA ASP A 52 8.81 -9.88 -15.55
C ASP A 52 7.70 -10.36 -16.51
N ASN A 53 6.43 -10.13 -16.18
CA ASN A 53 5.29 -10.50 -17.01
C ASN A 53 4.16 -9.45 -16.99
N ASN A 54 3.26 -9.55 -17.97
CA ASN A 54 2.21 -8.57 -18.18
C ASN A 54 1.09 -8.61 -17.12
N GLU A 55 0.89 -9.76 -16.46
CA GLU A 55 -0.14 -9.90 -15.43
C GLU A 55 0.27 -9.13 -14.18
N GLU A 56 1.48 -9.37 -13.68
CA GLU A 56 2.08 -8.60 -12.58
C GLU A 56 2.18 -7.11 -12.95
N ALA A 57 2.61 -6.77 -14.16
CA ALA A 57 2.68 -5.37 -14.59
C ALA A 57 1.29 -4.70 -14.56
N ALA A 58 0.23 -5.41 -14.93
CA ALA A 58 -1.13 -4.87 -14.89
C ALA A 58 -1.62 -4.67 -13.45
N GLU A 59 -1.29 -5.58 -12.54
CA GLU A 59 -1.60 -5.46 -11.11
C GLU A 59 -0.90 -4.24 -10.50
N GLU A 60 0.41 -4.13 -10.67
CA GLU A 60 1.19 -3.00 -10.12
C GLU A 60 0.77 -1.65 -10.72
N LEU A 61 0.34 -1.63 -11.98
CA LEU A 61 -0.22 -0.43 -12.60
C LEU A 61 -1.58 -0.04 -11.99
N ALA A 62 -2.41 -1.02 -11.65
CA ALA A 62 -3.66 -0.78 -10.95
C ALA A 62 -3.41 -0.18 -9.55
N ASP A 63 -2.39 -0.68 -8.84
CA ASP A 63 -1.98 -0.15 -7.54
C ASP A 63 -1.48 1.30 -7.65
N ILE A 64 -0.69 1.64 -8.68
CA ILE A 64 -0.30 3.03 -8.98
C ILE A 64 -1.53 3.92 -9.15
N LEU A 65 -2.54 3.48 -9.92
CA LEU A 65 -3.77 4.24 -10.15
C LEU A 65 -4.59 4.39 -8.87
N GLU A 66 -4.65 3.36 -8.03
CA GLU A 66 -5.31 3.43 -6.72
C GLU A 66 -4.65 4.50 -5.84
N VAL A 67 -3.32 4.62 -5.86
CA VAL A 67 -2.58 5.65 -5.11
C VAL A 67 -2.84 7.06 -5.63
N ASP A 68 -2.92 7.27 -6.94
CA ASP A 68 -3.16 8.59 -7.54
C ASP A 68 -4.58 9.12 -7.31
N LEU A 69 -5.57 8.21 -7.18
CA LEU A 69 -6.98 8.56 -6.98
C LEU A 69 -7.39 8.81 -5.51
N ALA A 70 -6.49 8.65 -4.54
CA ALA A 70 -6.77 8.74 -3.10
C ALA A 70 -6.45 10.10 -2.47
#